data_AF-A0A6I4IIF1-F1
#
_entry.id   AF-A0A6I4IIF1-F1
#
_cell.length_a   1.000
_cell.length_b   1.000
_cell.length_c   1.000
_cell.angle_alpha   90.00
_cell.angle_beta   90.00
_cell.angle_gamma   90.00
#
_symmetry.space_group_name_H-M   'P 1'
#
loop_
_entity.id
_entity.type
_entity.pdbx_description
1 polymer ?
#
loop_
_entity_poly.entity_id
_entity_poly.type
_entity_poly.pdbx_seq_one_letter_code
_entity_poly.pdbx_strand_id
1 'polypeptide(L)'
;MQKSIILVLLFYSSLVYSQKTIKLFTSYCKSGGTSMTDLERTKFKILTNHELVTDTTKCCNFQLEFKTSEPKVAIEFENIYKQKLDTVFQITENNQRIYLCVDKFKDYNSSSLIAKALENSTNWNLKMTVVHCFGIDDSELEITPKKNGLLAKYTYWEYPENANRKKKYVIKKMISEQEIVFIETFEKQMKLMNRPNGGCTLQAYFHLKVGDEEIAIKDSSCSGFDETELLKKLGIR
;
A
#
# COMPACT_ATOMS: atom_id res chain seq x y z
N MET A 1 -19.49 53.34 31.44
CA MET A 1 -19.64 52.50 30.23
C MET A 1 -18.34 51.83 29.72
N GLN A 2 -17.23 51.83 30.49
CA GLN A 2 -15.98 51.17 30.05
C GLN A 2 -15.84 49.68 30.45
N LYS A 3 -16.55 49.23 31.48
CA LYS A 3 -16.40 47.85 32.00
C LYS A 3 -17.05 46.77 31.10
N SER A 4 -18.04 47.15 30.30
CA SER A 4 -18.77 46.20 29.42
C SER A 4 -18.02 45.90 28.11
N ILE A 5 -17.14 46.79 27.66
CA ILE A 5 -16.38 46.62 26.40
C ILE A 5 -15.24 45.60 26.58
N ILE A 6 -14.62 45.57 27.77
CA ILE A 6 -13.53 44.63 28.09
C ILE A 6 -14.05 43.19 28.16
N LEU A 7 -15.27 42.98 28.66
CA LEU A 7 -15.86 41.64 28.76
C LEU A 7 -16.19 41.04 27.38
N VAL A 8 -16.64 41.88 26.43
CA VAL A 8 -16.92 41.45 25.05
C VAL A 8 -15.62 41.13 24.31
N LEU A 9 -14.54 41.89 24.52
CA LEU A 9 -13.23 41.59 23.95
C LEU A 9 -12.60 40.30 24.49
N LEU A 10 -12.78 40.00 25.79
CA LEU A 10 -12.28 38.75 26.38
C LEU A 10 -13.05 37.52 25.87
N PHE A 11 -14.36 37.63 25.63
CA PHE A 11 -15.16 36.55 25.00
C PHE A 11 -14.88 36.37 23.50
N TYR A 12 -14.58 37.46 22.77
CA TYR A 12 -14.16 37.35 21.38
C TYR A 12 -12.74 36.74 21.25
N SER A 13 -11.88 36.95 22.25
CA SER A 13 -10.53 36.38 22.26
C SER A 13 -10.48 34.89 22.63
N SER A 14 -11.45 34.38 23.39
CA SER A 14 -11.59 32.93 23.68
C SER A 14 -12.33 32.16 22.59
N LEU A 15 -13.02 32.87 21.69
CA LEU A 15 -13.58 32.35 20.44
C LEU A 15 -12.63 32.48 19.24
N VAL A 16 -11.36 32.87 19.47
CA VAL A 16 -10.29 32.51 18.55
C VAL A 16 -10.27 30.99 18.53
N TYR A 17 -10.98 30.42 17.56
CA TYR A 17 -10.99 29.01 17.22
C TYR A 17 -9.59 28.48 17.47
N SER A 18 -9.45 27.64 18.50
CA SER A 18 -8.15 27.12 18.90
C SER A 18 -7.57 26.39 17.69
N GLN A 19 -6.64 27.05 16.98
CA GLN A 19 -5.98 26.47 15.82
C GLN A 19 -5.20 25.27 16.33
N LYS A 20 -5.54 24.10 15.81
CA LYS A 20 -4.83 22.86 16.11
C LYS A 20 -3.75 22.67 15.07
N THR A 21 -2.53 22.36 15.53
CA THR A 21 -1.43 21.97 14.65
C THR A 21 -1.55 20.50 14.31
N ILE A 22 -1.36 20.17 13.05
CA ILE A 22 -1.43 18.80 12.49
C ILE A 22 -0.11 18.47 11.83
N LYS A 23 0.38 17.26 12.06
CA LYS A 23 1.55 16.69 11.36
C LYS A 23 1.11 15.53 10.50
N LEU A 24 1.34 15.63 9.19
CA LEU A 24 0.93 14.66 8.19
C LEU A 24 2.11 13.81 7.73
N PHE A 25 1.91 12.49 7.69
CA PHE A 25 2.89 11.48 7.31
C PHE A 25 2.25 10.43 6.40
N THR A 26 3.07 9.55 5.81
CA THR A 26 2.62 8.32 5.15
C THR A 26 2.86 7.10 6.04
N SER A 27 2.01 6.08 5.93
CA SER A 27 2.16 4.80 6.62
C SER A 27 1.74 3.63 5.74
N TYR A 28 2.26 2.45 6.03
CA TYR A 28 1.73 1.19 5.51
C TYR A 28 0.67 0.66 6.48
N CYS A 29 -0.61 0.62 6.08
CA CYS A 29 -1.69 0.05 6.89
C CYS A 29 -1.43 -1.39 7.30
N LYS A 30 -0.85 -2.20 6.39
CA LYS A 30 -0.70 -3.64 6.63
C LYS A 30 0.31 -3.95 7.74
N SER A 31 1.39 -3.15 7.84
CA SER A 31 2.45 -3.35 8.83
C SER A 31 2.38 -2.37 10.02
N GLY A 32 1.58 -1.31 9.94
CA GLY A 32 1.47 -0.27 10.98
C GLY A 32 2.70 0.64 11.10
N GLY A 33 3.70 0.47 10.22
CA GLY A 33 4.93 1.26 10.21
C GLY A 33 4.82 2.53 9.37
N THR A 34 5.72 3.50 9.65
CA THR A 34 5.95 4.66 8.78
C THR A 34 6.38 4.17 7.40
N SER A 35 5.77 4.73 6.35
CA SER A 35 6.12 4.36 4.98
C SER A 35 7.40 5.05 4.55
N MET A 36 8.18 4.40 3.68
CA MET A 36 9.27 5.04 2.93
C MET A 36 8.76 5.82 1.71
N THR A 37 7.44 5.85 1.48
CA THR A 37 6.84 6.63 0.40
C THR A 37 6.82 8.10 0.81
N ASP A 38 7.63 8.92 0.14
CA ASP A 38 7.63 10.37 0.30
C ASP A 38 6.20 10.92 0.14
N LEU A 39 5.78 11.81 1.05
CA LEU A 39 4.42 12.35 1.03
C LEU A 39 4.10 13.04 -0.31
N GLU A 40 5.07 13.70 -0.96
CA GLU A 40 4.91 14.30 -2.30
C GLU A 40 4.47 13.27 -3.36
N ARG A 41 4.98 12.03 -3.30
CA ARG A 41 4.64 10.97 -4.29
C ARG A 41 3.18 10.55 -4.23
N THR A 42 2.50 10.83 -3.12
CA THR A 42 1.06 10.56 -2.95
C THR A 42 0.20 11.63 -3.62
N LYS A 43 0.78 12.73 -4.13
CA LYS A 43 0.05 13.86 -4.72
C LYS A 43 -1.12 14.33 -3.84
N PHE A 44 -0.93 14.33 -2.53
CA PHE A 44 -2.01 14.64 -1.60
C PHE A 44 -2.48 16.09 -1.75
N LYS A 45 -3.73 16.33 -1.36
CA LYS A 45 -4.36 17.64 -1.31
C LYS A 45 -5.22 17.74 -0.06
N ILE A 46 -4.92 18.73 0.79
CA ILE A 46 -5.78 19.08 1.93
C ILE A 46 -6.95 19.91 1.38
N LEU A 47 -8.17 19.41 1.56
CA LEU A 47 -9.40 20.01 1.02
C LEU A 47 -10.08 20.96 2.02
N THR A 48 -9.66 20.92 3.28
CA THR A 48 -10.18 21.79 4.35
C THR A 48 -9.31 23.04 4.51
N ASN A 49 -9.88 24.09 5.10
CA ASN A 49 -9.16 25.32 5.40
C ASN A 49 -7.97 25.03 6.32
N HIS A 50 -6.79 25.48 5.91
CA HIS A 50 -5.56 25.29 6.64
C HIS A 50 -4.57 26.42 6.38
N GLU A 51 -3.65 26.59 7.31
CA GLU A 51 -2.48 27.44 7.18
C GLU A 51 -1.23 26.56 7.23
N LEU A 52 -0.40 26.61 6.19
CA LEU A 52 0.84 25.85 6.15
C LEU A 52 1.83 26.38 7.19
N VAL A 53 2.42 25.49 7.97
CA VAL A 53 3.49 25.82 8.94
C VAL A 53 4.84 25.43 8.35
N THR A 54 4.98 24.17 7.94
CA THR A 54 6.22 23.62 7.42
C THR A 54 5.94 22.60 6.32
N ASP A 55 6.72 22.63 5.25
CA ASP A 55 6.71 21.62 4.20
C ASP A 55 8.11 20.99 4.06
N THR A 56 8.23 19.76 4.54
CA THR A 56 9.41 18.89 4.34
C THR A 56 9.05 17.65 3.54
N THR A 57 8.00 17.72 2.71
CA THR A 57 7.51 16.56 1.96
C THR A 57 8.52 16.05 0.93
N LYS A 58 9.49 16.90 0.55
CA LYS A 58 10.57 16.61 -0.40
C LYS A 58 11.90 16.17 0.22
N CYS A 59 12.04 16.23 1.54
CA CYS A 59 13.35 16.11 2.21
C CYS A 59 13.25 15.47 3.60
N CYS A 60 14.21 14.59 3.93
CA CYS A 60 14.57 13.93 5.20
C CYS A 60 13.48 13.38 6.15
N ASN A 61 12.36 14.08 6.35
CA ASN A 61 11.31 13.75 7.30
C ASN A 61 9.95 13.44 6.65
N PHE A 62 9.81 13.69 5.33
CA PHE A 62 8.60 13.42 4.54
C PHE A 62 7.30 13.90 5.21
N GLN A 63 7.39 15.02 5.92
CA GLN A 63 6.32 15.54 6.76
C GLN A 63 5.78 16.86 6.20
N LEU A 64 4.46 17.05 6.29
CA LEU A 64 3.81 18.36 6.20
C LEU A 64 3.25 18.75 7.56
N GLU A 65 3.45 19.99 7.98
CA GLU A 65 2.83 20.56 9.17
C GLU A 65 1.93 21.74 8.79
N PHE A 66 0.70 21.73 9.29
CA PHE A 66 -0.28 22.79 9.03
C PHE A 66 -1.16 23.02 10.26
N LYS A 67 -1.77 24.20 10.34
CA LYS A 67 -2.77 24.55 11.36
C LYS A 67 -4.15 24.56 10.75
N THR A 68 -5.15 24.17 11.54
CA THR A 68 -6.55 24.29 11.16
C THR A 68 -7.43 24.53 12.39
N SER A 69 -8.49 25.30 12.21
CA SER A 69 -9.58 25.46 13.18
C SER A 69 -10.71 24.46 12.94
N GLU A 70 -10.66 23.70 11.84
CA GLU A 70 -11.71 22.78 11.45
C GLU A 70 -11.73 21.55 12.38
N PRO A 71 -12.91 21.08 12.81
CA PRO A 71 -13.02 19.88 13.64
C PRO A 71 -12.69 18.59 12.86
N LYS A 72 -12.64 18.69 11.53
CA LYS A 72 -12.34 17.59 10.61
C LYS A 72 -11.39 18.08 9.54
N VAL A 73 -10.47 17.22 9.11
CA VAL A 73 -9.61 17.48 7.97
C VAL A 73 -9.90 16.46 6.87
N ALA A 74 -10.25 16.95 5.69
CA ALA A 74 -10.44 16.12 4.50
C ALA A 74 -9.16 16.17 3.66
N ILE A 75 -8.63 15.00 3.32
CA ILE A 75 -7.42 14.84 2.53
C ILE A 75 -7.71 13.87 1.40
N GLU A 76 -7.40 14.31 0.20
CA GLU A 76 -7.40 13.51 -1.02
C GLU A 76 -5.96 13.10 -1.32
N PHE A 77 -5.70 11.85 -1.68
CA PHE A 77 -4.35 11.39 -2.08
C PHE A 77 -4.39 10.17 -3.00
N GLU A 78 -3.28 9.88 -3.68
CA GLU A 78 -3.06 8.74 -4.54
C GLU A 78 -2.28 7.65 -3.80
N ASN A 79 -2.81 6.41 -3.76
CA ASN A 79 -2.14 5.26 -3.16
C ASN A 79 -1.06 4.66 -4.09
N ILE A 80 -0.33 3.63 -3.64
CA ILE A 80 0.70 2.96 -4.46
C ILE A 80 0.13 2.29 -5.72
N TYR A 81 -1.17 1.99 -5.73
CA TYR A 81 -1.91 1.43 -6.86
C TYR A 81 -2.48 2.49 -7.80
N LYS A 82 -2.07 3.77 -7.67
CA LYS A 82 -2.55 4.91 -8.47
C LYS A 82 -4.06 5.20 -8.31
N GLN A 83 -4.65 4.74 -7.21
CA GLN A 83 -6.05 4.99 -6.90
C GLN A 83 -6.17 6.23 -6.04
N LYS A 84 -7.10 7.10 -6.43
CA LYS A 84 -7.47 8.29 -5.68
C LYS A 84 -8.33 7.92 -4.47
N LEU A 85 -7.92 8.36 -3.29
CA LEU A 85 -8.57 8.11 -2.00
C LEU A 85 -8.92 9.42 -1.32
N ASP A 86 -10.19 9.54 -0.92
CA ASP A 86 -10.69 10.65 -0.12
C ASP A 86 -10.86 10.16 1.33
N THR A 87 -10.15 10.80 2.26
CA THR A 87 -10.17 10.41 3.68
C THR A 87 -10.48 11.62 4.56
N VAL A 88 -11.32 11.41 5.57
CA VAL A 88 -11.68 12.43 6.56
C VAL A 88 -11.16 12.01 7.93
N PHE A 89 -10.39 12.88 8.56
CA PHE A 89 -9.83 12.69 9.89
C PHE A 89 -10.55 13.59 10.89
N GLN A 90 -10.94 13.03 12.03
CA GLN A 90 -11.43 13.83 13.16
C GLN A 90 -10.24 14.47 13.87
N ILE A 91 -10.36 15.75 14.21
CA ILE A 91 -9.31 16.45 14.94
C ILE A 91 -9.71 16.59 16.41
N THR A 92 -9.15 15.71 17.24
CA THR A 92 -9.49 15.62 18.66
C THR A 92 -8.53 16.44 19.51
N GLU A 93 -7.26 16.54 19.13
CA GLU A 93 -6.21 17.13 19.97
C GLU A 93 -5.29 18.10 19.20
N ASN A 94 -4.54 18.92 19.95
CA ASN A 94 -3.49 19.76 19.36
C ASN A 94 -2.22 18.92 19.10
N ASN A 95 -1.45 19.25 18.07
CA ASN A 95 -0.29 18.48 17.61
C ASN A 95 -0.61 17.04 17.15
N GLN A 96 -1.83 16.81 16.66
CA GLN A 96 -2.27 15.49 16.21
C GLN A 96 -1.46 15.02 14.99
N ARG A 97 -1.05 13.76 15.00
CA ARG A 97 -0.40 13.11 13.85
C ARG A 97 -1.45 12.41 13.00
N ILE A 98 -1.42 12.66 11.69
CA ILE A 98 -2.25 11.99 10.70
C ILE A 98 -1.35 11.17 9.80
N TYR A 99 -1.74 9.93 9.55
CA TYR A 99 -1.02 9.02 8.66
C TYR A 99 -1.89 8.67 7.45
N LEU A 100 -1.42 9.00 6.25
CA LEU A 100 -2.01 8.57 5.00
C LEU A 100 -1.62 7.13 4.73
N CYS A 101 -2.61 6.26 4.66
CA CYS A 101 -2.39 4.87 4.37
C CYS A 101 -2.18 4.63 2.88
N VAL A 102 -0.92 4.55 2.46
CA VAL A 102 -0.53 4.55 1.04
C VAL A 102 -0.71 3.19 0.36
N ASP A 103 -0.87 2.11 1.12
CA ASP A 103 -1.12 0.74 0.64
C ASP A 103 -2.58 0.31 0.80
N LYS A 104 -3.49 1.22 1.17
CA LYS A 104 -4.93 0.94 1.22
C LYS A 104 -5.46 0.73 -0.21
N PHE A 105 -5.72 -0.51 -0.56
CA PHE A 105 -6.35 -0.85 -1.84
C PHE A 105 -7.86 -0.62 -1.78
N LYS A 106 -8.39 0.13 -2.75
CA LYS A 106 -9.84 0.25 -2.98
C LYS A 106 -10.20 -0.73 -4.09
N ASP A 107 -10.83 -1.85 -3.74
CA ASP A 107 -11.23 -2.81 -4.76
C ASP A 107 -12.18 -2.16 -5.78
N TYR A 108 -12.09 -2.63 -7.02
CA TYR A 108 -12.83 -2.12 -8.15
C TYR A 108 -13.32 -3.29 -8.98
N ASN A 109 -14.46 -3.11 -9.63
CA ASN A 109 -15.03 -4.14 -10.48
C ASN A 109 -14.15 -4.31 -11.72
N SER A 110 -13.32 -5.34 -11.71
CA SER A 110 -12.46 -5.73 -12.81
C SER A 110 -12.40 -7.24 -12.89
N SER A 111 -12.37 -7.76 -14.12
CA SER A 111 -12.25 -9.19 -14.34
C SER A 111 -10.86 -9.66 -13.92
N SER A 112 -10.82 -10.57 -12.96
CA SER A 112 -9.62 -11.33 -12.59
C SER A 112 -9.42 -12.47 -13.58
N LEU A 113 -8.19 -12.63 -14.09
CA LEU A 113 -7.82 -13.79 -14.89
C LEU A 113 -7.87 -15.05 -14.03
N ILE A 114 -7.51 -14.92 -12.76
CA ILE A 114 -7.56 -16.02 -11.81
C ILE A 114 -9.01 -16.46 -11.59
N ALA A 115 -9.95 -15.54 -11.35
CA ALA A 115 -11.37 -15.87 -11.22
C ALA A 115 -11.89 -16.67 -12.45
N LYS A 116 -11.59 -16.19 -13.66
CA LYS A 116 -11.92 -16.91 -14.90
C LYS A 116 -11.24 -18.28 -15.00
N ALA A 117 -9.98 -18.38 -14.58
CA ALA A 117 -9.24 -19.64 -14.58
C ALA A 117 -9.88 -20.68 -13.66
N LEU A 118 -10.40 -20.23 -12.51
CA LEU A 118 -11.06 -21.10 -11.54
C LEU A 118 -12.39 -21.63 -12.08
N GLU A 119 -13.19 -20.77 -12.71
CA GLU A 119 -14.42 -21.19 -13.40
C GLU A 119 -14.13 -22.23 -14.49
N ASN A 120 -13.05 -22.03 -15.25
CA ASN A 120 -12.68 -22.91 -16.35
C ASN A 120 -11.77 -24.08 -15.95
N SER A 121 -11.51 -24.28 -14.66
CA SER A 121 -10.57 -25.30 -14.16
C SER A 121 -9.22 -25.29 -14.91
N THR A 122 -8.69 -24.09 -15.16
CA THR A 122 -7.44 -23.85 -15.87
C THR A 122 -6.29 -23.67 -14.89
N ASN A 123 -5.14 -24.27 -15.20
CA ASN A 123 -3.92 -24.08 -14.42
C ASN A 123 -3.40 -22.65 -14.58
N TRP A 124 -2.82 -22.13 -13.50
CA TRP A 124 -2.10 -20.87 -13.58
C TRP A 124 -0.86 -20.87 -12.70
N ASN A 125 0.05 -19.96 -13.04
CA ASN A 125 1.37 -19.87 -12.47
C ASN A 125 1.77 -18.39 -12.37
N LEU A 126 2.16 -17.97 -11.18
CA LEU A 126 2.78 -16.68 -10.94
C LEU A 126 4.25 -16.89 -10.61
N LYS A 127 5.15 -16.36 -11.43
CA LYS A 127 6.57 -16.24 -11.10
C LYS A 127 6.85 -14.84 -10.58
N MET A 128 7.58 -14.74 -9.49
CA MET A 128 8.15 -13.47 -9.04
C MET A 128 9.67 -13.58 -9.01
N THR A 129 10.36 -12.54 -9.46
CA THR A 129 11.78 -12.32 -9.21
C THR A 129 11.94 -10.98 -8.49
N VAL A 130 12.56 -10.97 -7.32
CA VAL A 130 12.94 -9.76 -6.60
C VAL A 130 14.45 -9.61 -6.61
N VAL A 131 14.92 -8.51 -7.19
CA VAL A 131 16.32 -8.10 -7.17
C VAL A 131 16.47 -7.05 -6.08
N HIS A 132 17.40 -7.26 -5.15
CA HIS A 132 17.73 -6.32 -4.08
C HIS A 132 19.25 -6.17 -3.95
N CYS A 133 19.70 -5.28 -3.06
CA CYS A 133 21.12 -4.94 -2.94
C CYS A 133 22.04 -6.11 -2.55
N PHE A 134 21.50 -7.26 -2.14
CA PHE A 134 22.25 -8.38 -1.55
C PHE A 134 21.99 -9.71 -2.24
N GLY A 135 21.29 -9.71 -3.38
CA GLY A 135 20.93 -10.96 -4.06
C GLY A 135 19.71 -10.85 -4.97
N ILE A 136 19.30 -12.02 -5.43
CA ILE A 136 18.11 -12.24 -6.23
C ILE A 136 17.30 -13.33 -5.54
N ASP A 137 16.00 -13.10 -5.42
CA ASP A 137 15.03 -14.05 -4.91
C ASP A 137 14.06 -14.39 -6.04
N ASP A 138 13.90 -15.69 -6.33
CA ASP A 138 12.88 -16.17 -7.25
C ASP A 138 11.81 -16.94 -6.49
N SER A 139 10.57 -16.79 -6.89
CA SER A 139 9.46 -17.59 -6.41
C SER A 139 8.49 -17.97 -7.51
N GLU A 140 7.76 -19.06 -7.29
CA GLU A 140 6.77 -19.59 -8.21
C GLU A 140 5.57 -20.12 -7.41
N LEU A 141 4.41 -19.51 -7.61
CA LEU A 141 3.12 -19.97 -7.09
C LEU A 141 2.32 -20.61 -8.24
N GLU A 142 2.23 -21.94 -8.23
CA GLU A 142 1.40 -22.73 -9.13
C GLU A 142 0.08 -23.08 -8.46
N ILE A 143 -1.05 -22.83 -9.13
CA ILE A 143 -2.36 -23.37 -8.72
C ILE A 143 -2.86 -24.36 -9.76
N THR A 144 -3.21 -25.56 -9.29
CA THR A 144 -3.72 -26.66 -10.11
C THR A 144 -5.09 -27.09 -9.60
N PRO A 145 -6.14 -27.08 -10.44
CA PRO A 145 -7.42 -27.68 -10.10
C PRO A 145 -7.30 -29.18 -9.87
N LYS A 146 -7.96 -29.67 -8.81
CA LYS A 146 -8.05 -31.07 -8.42
C LYS A 146 -9.52 -31.45 -8.21
N LYS A 147 -9.79 -32.75 -8.15
CA LYS A 147 -11.14 -33.29 -7.92
C LYS A 147 -11.84 -32.70 -6.68
N ASN A 148 -11.06 -32.39 -5.64
CA ASN A 148 -11.58 -31.93 -4.33
C ASN A 148 -11.15 -30.50 -4.00
N GLY A 149 -10.96 -29.63 -5.00
CA GLY A 149 -10.61 -28.22 -4.82
C GLY A 149 -9.33 -27.81 -5.54
N LEU A 150 -8.65 -26.78 -5.04
CA LEU A 150 -7.49 -26.18 -5.70
C LEU A 150 -6.21 -26.48 -4.91
N LEU A 151 -5.19 -27.01 -5.57
CA LEU A 151 -3.88 -27.23 -4.96
C LEU A 151 -2.93 -26.10 -5.33
N ALA A 152 -2.44 -25.37 -4.32
CA ALA A 152 -1.30 -24.49 -4.45
C ALA A 152 0.01 -25.25 -4.24
N LYS A 153 1.01 -24.90 -5.05
CA LYS A 153 2.40 -25.25 -4.85
C LYS A 153 3.22 -23.97 -4.94
N TYR A 154 3.80 -23.57 -3.82
CA TYR A 154 4.74 -22.47 -3.75
C TYR A 154 6.17 -23.02 -3.76
N THR A 155 7.02 -22.48 -4.62
CA THR A 155 8.44 -22.78 -4.67
C THR A 155 9.22 -21.48 -4.52
N TYR A 156 10.19 -21.43 -3.61
CA TYR A 156 11.06 -20.27 -3.38
C TYR A 156 12.52 -20.65 -3.54
N TRP A 157 13.28 -19.75 -4.14
CA TRP A 157 14.71 -19.86 -4.37
C TRP A 157 15.42 -18.56 -3.97
N GLU A 158 16.35 -18.68 -3.03
CA GLU A 158 17.20 -17.57 -2.59
C GLU A 158 18.58 -17.73 -3.24
N TYR A 159 19.07 -16.65 -3.87
CA TYR A 159 20.41 -16.56 -4.46
C TYR A 159 21.19 -15.42 -3.76
N PRO A 160 21.90 -15.72 -2.65
CA PRO A 160 22.69 -14.72 -1.93
C PRO A 160 23.85 -14.22 -2.80
N GLU A 161 24.16 -12.93 -2.69
CA GLU A 161 25.35 -12.35 -3.33
C GLU A 161 26.61 -13.09 -2.84
N ASN A 162 27.48 -13.50 -3.78
CA ASN A 162 28.70 -14.27 -3.53
C ASN A 162 28.53 -15.74 -3.09
N ALA A 163 27.34 -16.34 -3.27
CA ALA A 163 27.12 -17.76 -2.99
C ALA A 163 26.71 -18.55 -4.24
N ASN A 164 27.41 -19.66 -4.53
CA ASN A 164 26.95 -20.67 -5.50
C ASN A 164 25.80 -21.56 -4.94
N ARG A 165 25.26 -21.23 -3.76
CA ARG A 165 24.31 -22.06 -3.04
C ARG A 165 22.89 -21.51 -3.19
N LYS A 166 22.05 -22.34 -3.79
CA LYS A 166 20.61 -22.14 -3.94
C LYS A 166 19.89 -22.80 -2.76
N LYS A 167 19.13 -22.05 -1.97
CA LYS A 167 18.15 -22.66 -1.06
C LYS A 167 16.85 -22.85 -1.83
N LYS A 168 16.19 -23.99 -1.65
CA LYS A 168 14.91 -24.30 -2.30
C LYS A 168 13.90 -24.75 -1.25
N TYR A 169 12.76 -24.08 -1.23
CA TYR A 169 11.63 -24.44 -0.38
C TYR A 169 10.44 -24.78 -1.28
N VAL A 170 9.72 -25.85 -0.96
CA VAL A 170 8.51 -26.25 -1.69
C VAL A 170 7.42 -26.51 -0.67
N ILE A 171 6.32 -25.77 -0.78
CA ILE A 171 5.15 -25.92 0.07
C ILE A 171 3.95 -26.24 -0.81
N LYS A 172 3.17 -27.25 -0.42
CA LYS A 172 1.94 -27.63 -1.10
C LYS A 172 0.76 -27.50 -0.15
N LYS A 173 -0.33 -26.88 -0.60
CA LYS A 173 -1.49 -26.61 0.25
C LYS A 173 -2.78 -26.58 -0.56
N MET A 174 -3.87 -27.09 0.00
CA MET A 174 -5.21 -26.89 -0.56
C MET A 174 -5.71 -25.48 -0.23
N ILE A 175 -6.23 -24.78 -1.24
CA ILE A 175 -6.70 -23.40 -1.14
C ILE A 175 -8.20 -23.38 -0.84
N SER A 176 -8.58 -22.61 0.19
CA SER A 176 -9.97 -22.34 0.56
C SER A 176 -10.59 -21.20 -0.27
N GLU A 177 -11.91 -21.08 -0.24
CA GLU A 177 -12.62 -20.01 -0.95
C GLU A 177 -12.21 -18.60 -0.50
N GLN A 178 -11.96 -18.41 0.80
CA GLN A 178 -11.49 -17.12 1.31
C GLN A 178 -10.09 -16.77 0.78
N GLU A 179 -9.23 -17.77 0.60
CA GLU A 179 -7.88 -17.58 0.08
C GLU A 179 -7.87 -17.24 -1.41
N ILE A 180 -8.86 -17.71 -2.18
CA ILE A 180 -9.09 -17.29 -3.57
C ILE A 180 -9.28 -15.77 -3.63
N VAL A 181 -10.10 -15.20 -2.75
CA VAL A 181 -10.34 -13.74 -2.70
C VAL A 181 -9.04 -12.96 -2.47
N PHE A 182 -8.13 -13.47 -1.64
CA PHE A 182 -6.83 -12.84 -1.42
C PHE A 182 -5.94 -12.90 -2.66
N ILE A 183 -5.96 -14.03 -3.37
CA ILE A 183 -5.23 -14.20 -4.62
C ILE A 183 -5.75 -13.25 -5.71
N GLU A 184 -7.07 -13.18 -5.90
CA GLU A 184 -7.69 -12.27 -6.87
C GLU A 184 -7.38 -10.80 -6.55
N THR A 185 -7.44 -10.44 -5.26
CA THR A 185 -7.07 -9.11 -4.79
C THR A 185 -5.60 -8.81 -5.10
N PHE A 186 -4.71 -9.77 -4.89
CA PHE A 186 -3.30 -9.63 -5.22
C PHE A 186 -3.08 -9.43 -6.73
N GLU A 187 -3.76 -10.20 -7.58
CA GLU A 187 -3.71 -10.01 -9.04
C GLU A 187 -4.13 -8.58 -9.45
N LYS A 188 -5.26 -8.10 -8.91
CA LYS A 188 -5.77 -6.75 -9.19
C LYS A 188 -4.81 -5.66 -8.72
N GLN A 189 -4.17 -5.84 -7.56
CA GLN A 189 -3.14 -4.94 -7.04
C GLN A 189 -1.93 -4.93 -7.97
N MET A 190 -1.40 -6.11 -8.30
CA MET A 190 -0.25 -6.31 -9.18
C MET A 190 -0.44 -5.56 -10.51
N LYS A 191 -1.60 -5.72 -11.18
CA LYS A 191 -1.93 -5.04 -12.45
C LYS A 191 -1.78 -3.51 -12.41
N LEU A 192 -1.92 -2.89 -11.24
CA LEU A 192 -1.81 -1.44 -11.06
C LEU A 192 -0.40 -0.97 -10.65
N MET A 193 0.50 -1.90 -10.28
CA MET A 193 1.84 -1.61 -9.74
C MET A 193 2.93 -1.41 -10.82
N ASN A 194 2.58 -1.27 -12.10
CA ASN A 194 3.57 -1.09 -13.18
C ASN A 194 4.31 0.26 -13.06
N ARG A 195 5.47 0.25 -12.37
CA ARG A 195 6.34 1.40 -12.07
C ARG A 195 7.81 1.01 -12.29
N PRO A 196 8.24 0.77 -13.54
CA PRO A 196 9.58 0.25 -13.85
C PRO A 196 10.73 1.20 -13.51
N ASN A 197 10.44 2.48 -13.26
CA ASN A 197 11.41 3.54 -12.93
C ASN A 197 11.10 4.20 -11.58
N GLY A 198 10.68 3.43 -10.58
CA GLY A 198 10.25 3.94 -9.26
C GLY A 198 11.37 4.50 -8.37
N GLY A 199 12.63 4.44 -8.82
CA GLY A 199 13.79 5.02 -8.16
C GLY A 199 14.31 4.24 -6.96
N CYS A 200 13.84 3.00 -6.74
CA CYS A 200 14.37 2.12 -5.72
C CYS A 200 15.47 1.20 -6.26
N THR A 201 16.37 0.78 -5.38
CA THR A 201 17.35 -0.29 -5.69
C THR A 201 16.69 -1.67 -5.72
N LEU A 202 15.57 -1.85 -5.01
CA LEU A 202 14.74 -3.05 -5.08
C LEU A 202 13.87 -3.04 -6.33
N GLN A 203 13.86 -4.15 -7.06
CA GLN A 203 13.05 -4.34 -8.27
C GLN A 203 12.32 -5.67 -8.20
N ALA A 204 10.99 -5.64 -8.35
CA ALA A 204 10.14 -6.82 -8.41
C ALA A 204 9.63 -7.02 -9.84
N TYR A 205 9.71 -8.26 -10.31
CA TYR A 205 9.24 -8.69 -11.63
C TYR A 205 8.20 -9.77 -11.41
N PHE A 206 6.99 -9.57 -11.92
CA PHE A 206 5.91 -10.54 -11.84
C PHE A 206 5.57 -11.04 -13.23
N HIS A 207 5.42 -12.36 -13.37
CA HIS A 207 4.97 -13.00 -14.59
C HIS A 207 3.84 -13.99 -14.27
N LEU A 208 2.60 -13.57 -14.50
CA LEU A 208 1.41 -14.39 -14.33
C LEU A 208 1.03 -15.02 -15.67
N LYS A 209 0.94 -16.35 -15.71
CA LYS A 209 0.43 -17.12 -16.84
C LYS A 209 -0.83 -17.88 -16.42
N VAL A 210 -1.91 -17.70 -17.19
CA VAL A 210 -3.22 -18.33 -16.98
C VAL A 210 -3.66 -18.95 -18.31
N GLY A 211 -3.49 -20.27 -18.47
CA GLY A 211 -3.67 -20.91 -19.77
C GLY A 211 -2.76 -20.27 -20.83
N ASP A 212 -3.36 -19.68 -21.86
CA ASP A 212 -2.67 -18.96 -22.94
C ASP A 212 -2.52 -17.44 -22.69
N GLU A 213 -3.14 -16.91 -21.63
CA GLU A 213 -3.02 -15.50 -21.26
C GLU A 213 -1.79 -15.28 -20.37
N GLU A 214 -1.07 -14.18 -20.61
CA GLU A 214 0.13 -13.82 -19.87
C GLU A 214 0.12 -12.33 -19.49
N ILE A 215 0.55 -12.03 -18.26
CA ILE A 215 0.74 -10.67 -17.74
C ILE A 215 2.15 -10.58 -17.17
N ALA A 216 2.92 -9.61 -17.67
CA ALA A 216 4.24 -9.27 -17.15
C ALA A 216 4.22 -7.86 -16.55
N ILE A 217 4.65 -7.73 -15.30
CA ILE A 217 4.68 -6.45 -14.57
C ILE A 217 6.05 -6.26 -13.95
N LYS A 218 6.55 -5.03 -14.06
CA LYS A 218 7.78 -4.60 -13.40
C LYS A 218 7.46 -3.48 -12.42
N ASP A 219 7.83 -3.67 -11.17
CA ASP A 219 7.81 -2.64 -10.14
C ASP A 219 9.23 -2.36 -9.67
N SER A 220 9.58 -1.10 -9.55
CA SER A 220 10.86 -0.65 -9.00
C SER A 220 10.65 0.49 -8.02
N SER A 221 9.47 0.50 -7.39
CA SER A 221 9.09 1.48 -6.38
C SER A 221 9.46 1.00 -4.98
N CYS A 222 9.82 1.93 -4.09
CA CYS A 222 10.16 1.62 -2.70
C CYS A 222 8.94 1.27 -1.83
N SER A 223 7.81 0.87 -2.43
CA SER A 223 6.59 0.52 -1.71
C SER A 223 6.64 -0.88 -1.08
N GLY A 224 7.63 -1.71 -1.45
CA GLY A 224 7.78 -3.06 -0.90
C GLY A 224 6.62 -3.99 -1.24
N PHE A 225 6.08 -3.89 -2.47
CA PHE A 225 5.04 -4.81 -2.92
C PHE A 225 5.69 -6.11 -3.41
N ASP A 226 5.46 -7.19 -2.68
CA ASP A 226 5.90 -8.55 -2.97
C ASP A 226 4.77 -9.55 -2.63
N GLU A 227 4.96 -10.86 -2.83
CA GLU A 227 3.97 -11.84 -2.38
C GLU A 227 3.97 -12.14 -0.87
N THR A 228 4.82 -11.53 -0.04
CA THR A 228 4.96 -11.90 1.39
C THR A 228 3.63 -11.86 2.12
N GLU A 229 2.86 -10.79 1.93
CA GLU A 229 1.53 -10.66 2.53
C GLU A 229 0.52 -11.66 1.93
N LEU A 230 0.60 -11.97 0.64
CA LEU A 230 -0.22 -13.03 0.04
C LEU A 230 0.12 -14.38 0.69
N LEU A 231 1.38 -14.78 0.73
CA LEU A 231 1.82 -16.06 1.31
C LEU A 231 1.39 -16.19 2.77
N LYS A 232 1.52 -15.12 3.55
CA LYS A 232 1.03 -15.07 4.93
C LYS A 232 -0.48 -15.30 5.01
N LYS A 233 -1.28 -14.70 4.12
CA LYS A 233 -2.73 -14.93 4.03
C LYS A 233 -3.07 -16.35 3.58
N LEU A 234 -2.21 -16.96 2.76
CA LEU A 234 -2.28 -18.36 2.36
C LEU A 234 -1.72 -19.33 3.42
N GLY A 235 -1.21 -18.84 4.55
CA GLY A 235 -0.56 -19.67 5.56
C GLY A 235 0.68 -20.43 5.06
N ILE A 236 1.33 -19.91 4.02
CA ILE A 236 2.60 -20.41 3.48
C ILE A 236 3.68 -19.53 4.13
N ARG A 237 4.51 -20.10 5.00
CA ARG A 237 5.61 -19.41 5.71
C ARG A 237 6.95 -19.87 5.18
#